data_AF-A0AAP6BIE4-F1
#
_entry.id   AF-A0AAP6BIE4-F1
#
_cell.length_a   1.000
_cell.length_b   1.000
_cell.length_c   1.000
_cell.angle_alpha   90.00
_cell.angle_beta   90.00
_cell.angle_gamma   90.00
#
_symmetry.space_group_name_H-M   'P 1'
#
loop_
_entity.id
_entity.type
_entity.pdbx_description
1 polymer ?
#
loop_
_entity_poly.entity_id
_entity_poly.type
_entity_poly.pdbx_seq_one_letter_code
_entity_poly.pdbx_strand_id
1 'polypeptide(L)'
;MRDAIARALTWARLILTPRPRPGRHSPAYLTAQPTPDGLAPVSPWSRPWTSISKEEAAEIFRLQIENDQLALNAWELRIQWERRRAAALATMGIDHPYTYPDAPFDAASFRTHT
;
A
#
# COMPACT_ATOMS: atom_id res chain seq x y z
N MET A 1 6.89 50.26 48.67
CA MET A 1 7.68 50.30 47.41
C MET A 1 7.44 49.07 46.54
N ARG A 2 7.53 47.84 47.09
CA ARG A 2 7.27 46.58 46.35
C ARG A 2 5.87 46.51 45.73
N ASP A 3 4.84 47.02 46.40
CA ASP A 3 3.47 47.00 45.88
C ASP A 3 3.26 47.92 44.68
N ALA A 4 3.97 49.06 44.64
CA ALA A 4 3.91 49.99 43.51
C ALA A 4 4.54 49.36 42.26
N ILE A 5 5.67 48.66 42.44
CA ILE A 5 6.34 47.91 41.38
C ILE A 5 5.45 46.78 40.87
N ALA A 6 4.84 46.00 41.77
CA ALA A 6 3.94 44.90 41.40
C ALA A 6 2.71 45.39 40.61
N ARG A 7 2.12 46.53 41.00
CA ARG A 7 1.01 47.14 40.26
C ARG A 7 1.46 47.63 38.88
N ALA A 8 2.59 48.32 38.79
CA ALA A 8 3.12 48.81 37.51
C ALA A 8 3.39 47.67 36.52
N LEU A 9 3.98 46.57 37.00
CA LEU A 9 4.23 45.37 36.18
C LEU A 9 2.94 44.68 35.73
N THR A 10 1.92 44.62 36.60
CA THR A 10 0.60 44.07 36.24
C THR A 10 -0.08 44.91 35.15
N TRP A 11 -0.02 46.25 35.27
CA TRP A 11 -0.55 47.17 34.25
C TRP A 11 0.20 47.04 32.92
N ALA A 12 1.54 47.01 32.95
CA ALA A 12 2.35 46.80 31.76
C ALA A 12 2.00 45.48 31.07
N ARG A 13 1.82 44.40 31.85
CA ARG A 13 1.41 43.09 31.32
C ARG A 13 0.04 43.14 30.65
N LEU A 14 -0.95 43.79 31.27
CA LEU A 14 -2.30 43.91 30.71
C LEU A 14 -2.33 44.68 29.38
N ILE A 15 -1.41 45.64 29.19
CA ILE A 15 -1.28 46.41 27.94
C ILE A 15 -0.53 45.60 26.87
N LEU A 16 0.54 44.91 27.26
CA LEU A 16 1.44 44.22 26.34
C LEU A 16 0.94 42.84 25.89
N THR A 17 0.09 42.18 26.68
CA THR A 17 -0.47 40.88 26.30
C THR A 17 -1.83 41.06 25.62
N PRO A 18 -2.02 40.56 24.40
CA PRO A 18 -3.35 40.48 23.80
C PRO A 18 -4.31 39.78 24.76
N ARG A 19 -5.55 40.27 24.86
CA ARG A 19 -6.58 39.62 25.68
C ARG A 19 -6.60 38.11 25.38
N PRO A 20 -6.67 37.25 26.41
CA PRO A 20 -6.68 35.80 26.22
C PRO A 20 -7.90 35.45 25.36
N ARG A 21 -7.65 35.23 24.07
CA ARG A 21 -8.66 34.69 23.18
C ARG A 21 -8.82 33.22 23.54
N PRO A 22 -10.06 32.72 23.68
CA PRO A 22 -10.26 31.30 23.83
C PRO A 22 -9.56 30.58 22.68
N GLY A 23 -8.69 29.62 23.01
CA GLY A 23 -8.03 28.80 22.00
C GLY A 23 -9.05 28.05 21.15
N ARG A 24 -8.71 27.70 19.91
CA ARG A 24 -9.64 27.05 18.96
C ARG A 24 -10.27 25.74 19.45
N HIS A 25 -9.68 25.13 20.47
CA HIS A 25 -10.14 23.88 21.09
C HIS A 25 -10.72 24.09 22.50
N SER A 26 -10.83 25.33 22.98
CA SER A 26 -11.43 25.58 24.28
C SER A 26 -12.96 25.48 24.17
N PRO A 27 -13.65 25.02 25.24
CA PRO A 27 -15.11 24.94 25.26
C PRO A 27 -15.78 26.28 24.92
N ALA A 28 -15.20 27.40 25.38
CA ALA A 28 -15.70 28.74 25.11
C ALA A 28 -15.61 29.16 23.64
N TYR A 29 -14.65 28.61 22.88
CA TYR A 29 -14.57 28.83 21.43
C TYR A 29 -15.62 28.00 20.68
N LEU A 30 -15.85 26.76 21.12
CA LEU A 30 -16.81 25.85 20.50
C LEU A 30 -18.26 26.27 20.75
N THR A 31 -18.59 26.81 21.93
CA THR A 31 -19.93 27.33 22.21
C THR A 31 -20.22 28.66 21.52
N ALA A 32 -19.19 29.41 21.15
CA ALA A 32 -19.32 30.66 20.40
C ALA A 32 -19.37 30.44 18.87
N GLN A 33 -19.14 29.21 18.39
CA GLN A 33 -19.31 28.89 16.97
C GLN A 33 -20.80 28.92 16.62
N PRO A 34 -21.21 29.63 15.56
CA PRO A 34 -22.57 29.55 15.08
C PRO A 34 -22.86 28.10 14.69
N THR A 35 -23.99 27.57 15.17
CA THR A 35 -24.51 26.28 14.70
C THR A 35 -24.66 26.38 13.18
N PRO A 36 -24.06 25.48 12.38
CA PRO A 36 -24.19 25.56 10.94
C PRO A 36 -25.66 25.43 10.55
N ASP A 37 -26.24 26.52 10.06
CA ASP A 37 -27.59 26.56 9.51
C ASP A 37 -27.62 25.76 8.20
N GLY A 38 -28.35 24.65 8.22
CA GLY A 38 -28.84 24.00 7.01
C GLY A 38 -27.88 23.00 6.36
N LEU A 39 -28.34 21.74 6.33
CA LEU A 39 -27.98 20.68 5.38
C LEU A 39 -26.55 20.77 4.84
N ALA A 40 -25.60 20.27 5.63
CA ALA A 40 -24.27 19.99 5.12
C ALA A 40 -24.40 19.20 3.81
N PRO A 41 -23.77 19.65 2.70
CA PRO A 41 -23.84 18.94 1.44
C PRO A 41 -23.39 17.50 1.70
N VAL A 42 -24.21 16.53 1.27
CA VAL A 42 -23.90 15.11 1.40
C VAL A 42 -22.57 14.89 0.69
N SER A 43 -21.49 14.84 1.47
CA SER A 43 -20.17 14.67 0.89
C SER A 43 -20.15 13.27 0.29
N PRO A 44 -19.62 13.10 -0.94
CA PRO A 44 -19.39 11.77 -1.48
C PRO A 44 -18.50 10.93 -0.55
N TRP A 45 -17.70 11.57 0.32
CA TRP A 45 -16.88 10.95 1.36
C TRP A 45 -17.61 10.69 2.69
N SER A 46 -18.86 11.14 2.84
CA SER A 46 -19.71 10.81 4.00
C SER A 46 -20.30 9.41 3.91
N ARG A 47 -20.22 8.76 2.74
CA ARG A 47 -20.65 7.37 2.60
C ARG A 47 -19.59 6.45 3.22
N PRO A 48 -19.96 5.55 4.14
CA PRO A 48 -19.03 4.53 4.60
C PRO A 48 -18.56 3.73 3.38
N TRP A 49 -17.25 3.50 3.28
CA TRP A 49 -16.70 2.71 2.18
C TRP A 49 -17.35 1.33 2.21
N THR A 50 -17.99 0.94 1.11
CA THR A 50 -18.45 -0.44 0.93
C THR A 50 -17.23 -1.30 0.68
N SER A 51 -16.64 -1.83 1.75
CA SER A 51 -15.64 -2.87 1.67
C SER A 51 -16.31 -4.23 1.47
N ILE A 52 -15.59 -5.13 0.81
CA ILE A 52 -15.88 -6.57 0.89
C ILE A 52 -15.97 -7.01 2.36
N SER A 53 -16.82 -8.00 2.61
CA SER A 53 -16.91 -8.63 3.91
C SER A 53 -15.59 -9.31 4.29
N LYS A 54 -15.40 -9.55 5.59
CA LYS A 54 -14.20 -10.25 6.09
C LYS A 54 -14.13 -11.67 5.52
N GLU A 55 -15.29 -12.31 5.40
CA GLU A 55 -15.47 -13.66 4.90
C GLU A 55 -15.07 -13.73 3.42
N GLU A 56 -15.55 -12.80 2.60
CA GLU A 56 -15.16 -12.69 1.19
C GLU A 56 -13.66 -12.40 1.03
N ALA A 57 -13.10 -11.49 1.83
CA ALA A 57 -11.66 -11.21 1.79
C ALA A 57 -10.83 -12.45 2.13
N ALA A 58 -11.22 -13.21 3.17
CA ALA A 58 -10.54 -14.43 3.56
C ALA A 58 -10.59 -15.50 2.44
N GLU A 59 -11.71 -15.61 1.75
CA GLU A 59 -11.88 -16.55 0.65
C GLU A 59 -11.00 -16.19 -0.56
N ILE A 60 -10.92 -14.90 -0.91
CA ILE A 60 -10.02 -14.41 -1.97
C ILE A 60 -8.57 -14.81 -1.66
N PHE A 61 -8.12 -14.62 -0.42
CA PHE A 61 -6.76 -14.99 -0.03
C PHE A 61 -6.51 -16.51 -0.07
N ARG A 62 -7.50 -17.34 0.30
CA ARG A 62 -7.38 -18.80 0.17
C ARG A 62 -7.23 -19.22 -1.27
N LEU A 63 -8.11 -18.74 -2.16
CA LEU A 63 -8.06 -19.03 -3.59
C LEU A 63 -6.73 -18.56 -4.21
N GLN A 64 -6.20 -17.41 -3.77
CA GLN A 64 -4.90 -16.93 -4.23
C GLN A 64 -3.79 -17.92 -3.87
N ILE A 65 -3.74 -18.38 -2.61
CA ILE A 65 -2.73 -19.33 -2.14
C ILE A 65 -2.82 -20.65 -2.91
N GLU A 66 -4.03 -21.17 -3.13
CA GLU A 66 -4.25 -22.40 -3.89
C GLU A 66 -3.77 -22.27 -5.34
N ASN A 67 -4.11 -21.16 -5.99
CA ASN A 67 -3.67 -20.88 -7.36
C ASN A 67 -2.15 -20.74 -7.45
N ASP A 68 -1.52 -20.05 -6.50
CA ASP A 68 -0.07 -19.88 -6.45
C ASP A 68 0.63 -21.24 -6.29
N GLN A 69 0.10 -22.12 -5.44
CA GLN A 69 0.62 -23.47 -5.26
C GLN A 69 0.47 -24.32 -6.54
N LEU A 70 -0.68 -24.25 -7.20
CA LEU A 70 -0.88 -24.94 -8.49
C LEU A 70 0.09 -24.44 -9.56
N ALA A 71 0.33 -23.12 -9.63
CA ALA A 71 1.28 -22.52 -10.56
C ALA A 71 2.71 -23.00 -10.30
N LEU A 72 3.14 -23.05 -9.03
CA LEU A 72 4.45 -23.57 -8.64
C LEU A 72 4.61 -25.05 -9.02
N ASN A 73 3.62 -25.89 -8.72
CA ASN A 73 3.65 -27.31 -9.06
C ASN A 73 3.70 -27.53 -10.58
N ALA A 74 2.92 -26.77 -11.35
CA ALA A 74 2.94 -26.83 -12.81
C ALA A 74 4.30 -26.41 -13.38
N TRP A 75 4.91 -25.37 -12.80
CA TRP A 75 6.25 -24.92 -13.16
C TRP A 75 7.32 -25.99 -12.88
N GLU A 76 7.28 -26.62 -11.70
CA GLU A 76 8.20 -27.70 -11.36
C GLU A 76 8.06 -28.89 -12.30
N LEU A 77 6.83 -29.30 -12.61
CA LEU A 77 6.55 -30.39 -13.54
C LEU A 77 7.12 -30.08 -14.93
N ARG A 78 6.96 -28.84 -15.40
CA ARG A 78 7.53 -28.37 -16.66
C ARG A 78 9.06 -28.46 -16.65
N ILE A 79 9.71 -28.01 -15.58
CA ILE A 79 11.17 -28.13 -15.45
C ILE A 79 11.62 -29.59 -15.48
N GLN A 80 10.92 -30.49 -14.78
CA GLN A 80 11.26 -31.92 -14.78
C GLN A 80 11.15 -32.53 -16.18
N TRP A 81 10.10 -32.15 -16.92
CA TRP A 81 9.90 -32.57 -18.31
C TRP A 81 11.03 -32.09 -19.22
N GLU A 82 11.41 -30.81 -19.13
CA GLU A 82 12.53 -30.25 -19.89
C GLU A 82 13.85 -30.97 -19.59
N ARG A 83 14.12 -31.28 -18.32
CA ARG A 83 15.32 -32.04 -17.93
C ARG A 83 15.35 -33.45 -18.54
N ARG A 84 14.22 -34.16 -18.49
CA ARG A 84 14.11 -35.51 -19.09
C ARG A 84 14.28 -35.45 -20.61
N ARG A 85 13.68 -34.46 -21.26
CA ARG A 85 13.83 -34.22 -22.69
C ARG A 85 15.29 -33.94 -23.07
N ALA A 86 15.95 -33.06 -22.33
CA ALA A 86 17.35 -32.72 -22.55
C ALA A 86 18.26 -33.95 -22.39
N ALA A 87 18.02 -34.77 -21.35
CA ALA A 87 18.76 -36.01 -21.14
C ALA A 87 18.55 -37.00 -22.31
N ALA A 88 17.33 -37.16 -22.81
CA ALA A 88 17.04 -38.01 -23.96
C ALA A 88 17.75 -37.51 -25.24
N LEU A 89 17.76 -36.21 -25.51
CA LEU A 89 18.48 -35.63 -26.65
C LEU A 89 19.99 -35.86 -26.54
N ALA A 90 20.56 -35.67 -25.34
CA ALA A 90 21.98 -35.91 -25.10
C ALA A 90 22.39 -37.37 -25.37
N THR A 91 21.53 -38.35 -25.07
CA THR A 91 21.82 -39.77 -25.42
C THR A 91 21.89 -40.02 -26.94
N MET A 92 21.28 -39.14 -27.74
CA MET A 92 21.35 -39.17 -29.21
C MET A 92 22.48 -38.28 -29.76
N GLY A 93 23.30 -37.68 -28.89
CA GLY A 93 24.35 -36.72 -29.27
C GLY A 93 23.80 -35.38 -29.77
N ILE A 94 22.53 -35.07 -29.47
CA ILE A 94 21.88 -33.82 -29.84
C ILE A 94 21.88 -32.90 -28.63
N ASP A 95 22.45 -31.70 -28.78
CA ASP A 95 22.39 -30.68 -27.74
C ASP A 95 20.97 -30.10 -27.64
N HIS A 96 20.42 -30.08 -26.42
CA HIS A 96 19.11 -29.48 -26.18
C HIS A 96 19.23 -27.95 -26.23
N PRO A 97 18.47 -27.26 -27.10
CA PRO A 97 18.53 -25.80 -27.19
C PRO A 97 17.88 -25.17 -25.96
N TYR A 98 18.70 -24.76 -25.00
CA TYR A 98 18.22 -24.03 -23.83
C TYR A 98 18.01 -22.56 -24.19
N THR A 99 16.86 -22.24 -24.76
CA THR A 99 16.52 -20.87 -25.18
C THR A 99 15.48 -20.24 -24.25
N TYR A 100 15.67 -18.96 -23.94
CA TYR A 100 14.75 -18.09 -23.22
C TYR A 100 14.68 -16.73 -23.96
N PRO A 101 13.71 -15.85 -23.67
CA PRO A 101 13.48 -14.63 -24.46
C PRO A 101 14.72 -13.74 -24.69
N ASP A 102 15.69 -13.78 -23.78
CA ASP A 102 16.94 -13.01 -23.86
C ASP A 102 18.18 -13.92 -23.96
N ALA A 103 18.03 -15.15 -24.46
CA ALA A 103 19.15 -16.06 -24.60
C ALA A 103 20.14 -15.56 -25.67
N PRO A 104 21.45 -15.68 -25.44
CA PRO A 104 22.46 -15.25 -26.39
C PRO A 104 22.51 -16.11 -27.67
N PHE A 105 21.87 -17.27 -27.67
CA PHE A 105 21.81 -18.18 -28.82
C PHE A 105 20.36 -18.55 -29.11
N ASP A 106 19.99 -18.56 -30.39
CA ASP A 106 18.68 -18.98 -30.85
C ASP A 106 18.59 -20.51 -31.00
N ALA A 107 17.38 -21.04 -31.16
CA ALA A 107 17.19 -22.49 -31.30
C ALA A 107 17.82 -23.06 -32.59
N ALA A 108 18.05 -22.21 -33.59
CA ALA A 108 18.68 -22.61 -34.85
C ALA A 108 20.18 -22.90 -34.67
N SER A 109 20.84 -22.21 -33.75
CA SER A 109 22.27 -22.37 -33.43
C SER A 109 22.65 -23.75 -32.91
N PHE A 110 21.69 -24.53 -32.41
CA PHE A 110 21.92 -25.90 -31.88
C PHE A 110 21.59 -27.01 -32.89
N ARG A 111 21.27 -26.67 -34.15
CA ARG A 111 21.03 -27.69 -35.19
C ARG A 111 22.37 -28.26 -35.65
N THR A 112 22.58 -29.55 -35.42
CA THR A 112 23.70 -30.28 -36.02
C THR A 112 23.52 -30.35 -37.54
N HIS A 113 24.51 -29.85 -38.28
CA HIS A 113 24.59 -30.05 -39.73
C HIS A 113 24.93 -31.52 -40.00
N THR A 114 23.90 -32.31 -40.32
CA THR A 114 24.03 -33.66 -40.91
C THR A 114 24.42 -33.57 -42.37
#